data_AF-A0A9N9X7B3-F1
#
_entry.id   AF-A0A9N9X7B3-F1
#
_cell.length_a   1.000
_cell.length_b   1.000
_cell.length_c   1.000
_cell.angle_alpha   90.00
_cell.angle_beta   90.00
_cell.angle_gamma   90.00
#
_symmetry.space_group_name_H-M   'P 1'
#
loop_
_entity.id
_entity.type
_entity.pdbx_description
1 polymer ?
#
loop_
_entity_poly.entity_id
_entity_poly.type
_entity_poly.pdbx_seq_one_letter_code
_entity_poly.pdbx_strand_id
1 'polypeptide(L)'
;MSSVENIRIENSIVKNQDDCVAVNYGKNLHISNLNCSGGHGLSLSVGMNKKDPSVNVVSNVTFTDCSVTHSRNGIHVKTHRDGTTGYISNVTYNNIHLLSISYYGVNVQQDYQNGGSTGHAGNNIQIKNLNLHNVQGTMTGSNSMPVYILCGSGSCSNFIWNGVSISGNKKHSSCNYHPNGYTCT
;
A
#
# COMPACT_ATOMS: atom_id res chain seq x y z
N MET A 1 8.86 -3.58 -25.50
CA MET A 1 7.99 -3.24 -24.35
C MET A 1 8.48 -1.91 -23.79
N SER A 2 7.60 -0.92 -23.64
CA SER A 2 7.95 0.33 -22.95
C SER A 2 8.10 0.02 -21.46
N SER A 3 9.26 0.31 -20.88
CA SER A 3 9.52 0.08 -19.47
C SER A 3 9.23 1.37 -18.67
N VAL A 4 8.41 1.26 -17.62
CA VAL A 4 8.22 2.37 -16.67
C VAL A 4 9.33 2.26 -15.64
N GLU A 5 10.41 3.00 -15.90
CA GLU A 5 11.60 2.98 -15.05
C GLU A 5 12.13 4.38 -14.76
N ASN A 6 12.75 4.54 -13.59
CA ASN A 6 13.47 5.76 -13.19
C ASN A 6 12.57 7.00 -13.17
N ILE A 7 11.36 6.84 -12.63
CA ILE A 7 10.38 7.92 -12.50
C ILE A 7 10.52 8.61 -11.15
N ARG A 8 10.46 9.95 -11.17
CA ARG A 8 10.34 10.79 -9.98
C ARG A 8 9.03 11.56 -10.01
N ILE A 9 8.28 11.55 -8.92
CA ILE A 9 7.08 12.36 -8.72
C ILE A 9 7.28 13.13 -7.43
N GLU A 10 7.33 14.46 -7.50
CA GLU A 10 7.80 15.27 -6.37
C GLU A 10 6.92 16.52 -6.18
N ASN A 11 6.86 17.04 -4.95
CA ASN A 11 6.37 18.39 -4.62
C ASN A 11 4.96 18.71 -5.18
N SER A 12 4.05 17.74 -5.12
CA SER A 12 2.74 17.85 -5.76
C SER A 12 1.60 17.83 -4.75
N ILE A 13 0.55 18.60 -5.06
CA ILE A 13 -0.70 18.61 -4.30
C ILE A 13 -1.76 17.88 -5.13
N VAL A 14 -2.36 16.85 -4.57
CA VAL A 14 -3.39 16.05 -5.23
C VAL A 14 -4.66 16.10 -4.40
N LYS A 15 -5.72 16.68 -4.96
CA LYS A 15 -7.06 16.71 -4.39
C LYS A 15 -8.01 15.97 -5.32
N ASN A 16 -8.42 14.77 -4.95
CA ASN A 16 -9.19 13.90 -5.83
C ASN A 16 -10.15 13.00 -5.02
N GLN A 17 -10.71 11.99 -5.69
CA GLN A 17 -11.68 11.04 -5.13
C GLN A 17 -11.23 9.58 -5.27
N ASP A 18 -9.99 9.35 -5.70
CA ASP A 18 -9.40 8.01 -5.84
C ASP A 18 -7.92 8.03 -5.43
N ASP A 19 -7.12 7.03 -5.80
CA ASP A 19 -5.71 6.91 -5.43
C ASP A 19 -4.95 8.21 -5.76
N CYS A 20 -4.17 8.70 -4.80
CA CYS A 20 -3.30 9.87 -5.03
C CYS A 20 -2.19 9.52 -6.03
N VAL A 21 -1.66 8.31 -5.88
CA VAL A 21 -0.76 7.63 -6.80
C VAL A 21 -1.14 6.16 -6.81
N ALA A 22 -1.20 5.55 -8.00
CA ALA A 22 -1.37 4.11 -8.16
C ALA A 22 -0.23 3.54 -9.02
N VAL A 23 0.70 2.82 -8.41
CA VAL A 23 1.76 2.11 -9.14
C VAL A 23 1.28 0.70 -9.46
N ASN A 24 1.05 0.43 -10.75
CA ASN A 24 0.57 -0.87 -11.22
C ASN A 24 1.71 -1.81 -11.65
N TYR A 25 2.78 -1.23 -12.21
CA TYR A 25 4.03 -1.88 -12.57
C TYR A 25 5.12 -0.82 -12.72
N GLY A 26 6.38 -1.22 -12.62
CA GLY A 26 7.54 -0.35 -12.85
C GLY A 26 8.70 -0.61 -11.90
N LYS A 27 9.84 0.02 -12.19
CA LYS A 27 11.06 -0.12 -11.40
C LYS A 27 11.74 1.22 -11.11
N ASN A 28 12.39 1.35 -9.96
CA ASN A 28 13.13 2.55 -9.56
C ASN A 28 12.24 3.80 -9.56
N LEU A 29 11.19 3.79 -8.74
CA LEU A 29 10.27 4.92 -8.61
C LEU A 29 10.54 5.66 -7.30
N HIS A 30 10.65 6.98 -7.38
CA HIS A 30 10.76 7.85 -6.22
C HIS A 30 9.60 8.83 -6.18
N ILE A 31 8.73 8.67 -5.19
CA ILE A 31 7.57 9.51 -4.96
C ILE A 31 7.82 10.27 -3.67
N SER A 32 7.92 11.59 -3.72
CA SER A 32 8.34 12.38 -2.56
C SER A 32 7.54 13.66 -2.39
N ASN A 33 7.41 14.11 -1.14
CA ASN A 33 6.82 15.40 -0.80
C ASN A 33 5.43 15.63 -1.45
N LEU A 34 4.57 14.63 -1.39
CA LEU A 34 3.18 14.73 -1.86
C LEU A 34 2.26 15.22 -0.74
N ASN A 35 1.31 16.07 -1.09
CA ASN A 35 0.17 16.41 -0.24
C ASN A 35 -1.12 15.90 -0.89
N CYS A 36 -1.57 14.73 -0.43
CA CYS A 36 -2.76 14.05 -0.92
C CYS A 36 -3.96 14.35 -0.03
N SER A 37 -5.11 14.68 -0.62
CA SER A 37 -6.36 14.84 0.14
C SER A 37 -7.60 14.36 -0.60
N GLY A 38 -8.54 13.77 0.14
CA GLY A 38 -9.86 13.33 -0.36
C GLY A 38 -9.88 11.94 -1.01
N GLY A 39 -8.72 11.42 -1.42
CA GLY A 39 -8.59 10.23 -2.25
C GLY A 39 -8.52 8.89 -1.52
N HIS A 40 -7.87 7.92 -2.15
CA HIS A 40 -7.69 6.55 -1.67
C HIS A 40 -6.27 6.20 -1.20
N GLY A 41 -5.39 7.21 -1.11
CA GLY A 41 -4.05 7.09 -0.52
C GLY A 41 -2.92 6.85 -1.51
N LEU A 42 -1.78 6.39 -0.99
CA LEU A 42 -0.57 6.07 -1.73
C LEU A 42 -0.56 4.58 -2.04
N SER A 43 -0.88 4.23 -3.29
CA SER A 43 -1.28 2.87 -3.63
C SER A 43 -0.30 2.13 -4.52
N LEU A 44 -0.13 0.83 -4.23
CA LEU A 44 0.36 -0.16 -5.19
C LEU A 44 -0.82 -1.04 -5.60
N SER A 45 -1.04 -1.23 -6.90
CA SER A 45 -2.15 -2.04 -7.43
C SER A 45 -1.68 -3.02 -8.50
N VAL A 46 -1.13 -4.15 -8.06
CA VAL A 46 -0.34 -5.06 -8.91
C VAL A 46 -1.09 -6.35 -9.18
N GLY A 47 -0.92 -6.94 -10.36
CA GLY A 47 -1.57 -8.21 -10.73
C GLY A 47 -2.80 -8.07 -11.61
N MET A 48 -3.11 -6.89 -12.16
CA MET A 48 -4.30 -6.73 -13.00
C MET A 48 -4.18 -7.48 -14.35
N ASN A 49 -2.96 -7.73 -14.83
CA ASN A 49 -2.77 -8.42 -16.09
C ASN A 49 -2.93 -9.94 -15.91
N LYS A 50 -3.74 -10.55 -16.78
CA LYS A 50 -4.08 -12.00 -16.72
C LYS A 50 -3.15 -12.89 -17.54
N LYS A 51 -2.26 -12.31 -18.35
CA LYS A 51 -1.47 -13.05 -19.35
C LYS A 51 0.01 -12.78 -19.27
N ASP A 52 0.40 -11.52 -19.11
CA ASP A 52 1.79 -11.08 -19.13
C ASP A 52 2.29 -10.80 -17.70
N PRO A 53 3.15 -11.67 -17.13
CA PRO A 53 3.68 -11.47 -15.79
C PRO A 53 4.68 -10.30 -15.71
N SER A 54 5.26 -9.86 -16.82
CA SER A 54 6.25 -8.77 -16.82
C SER A 54 5.65 -7.41 -16.45
N VAL A 55 4.35 -7.23 -16.66
CA VAL A 55 3.60 -6.03 -16.29
C VAL A 55 2.84 -6.19 -14.95
N ASN A 56 3.15 -7.23 -14.18
CA ASN A 56 2.72 -7.42 -12.79
C ASN A 56 3.93 -7.31 -11.84
N VAL A 57 4.90 -6.47 -12.19
CA VAL A 57 6.15 -6.31 -11.46
C VAL A 57 6.29 -4.87 -10.97
N VAL A 58 6.43 -4.72 -9.66
CA VAL A 58 6.86 -3.48 -9.00
C VAL A 58 8.14 -3.77 -8.22
N SER A 59 9.19 -2.98 -8.46
CA SER A 59 10.43 -3.13 -7.71
C SER A 59 11.15 -1.82 -7.43
N ASN A 60 11.77 -1.72 -6.26
CA ASN A 60 12.54 -0.54 -5.87
C ASN A 60 11.71 0.76 -5.95
N VAL A 61 10.68 0.84 -5.11
CA VAL A 61 9.79 2.00 -5.01
C VAL A 61 9.93 2.65 -3.65
N THR A 62 10.11 3.96 -3.62
CA THR A 62 10.16 4.72 -2.37
C THR A 62 9.09 5.80 -2.39
N PHE A 63 8.24 5.80 -1.37
CA PHE A 63 7.40 6.94 -1.00
C PHE A 63 8.06 7.63 0.21
N THR A 64 8.40 8.91 0.13
CA THR A 64 9.02 9.64 1.24
C THR A 64 8.40 11.00 1.50
N ASP A 65 8.25 11.38 2.77
CA ASP A 65 7.85 12.73 3.18
C ASP A 65 6.47 13.14 2.64
N CYS A 66 5.53 12.19 2.55
CA CYS A 66 4.19 12.43 2.02
C CYS A 66 3.16 12.62 3.15
N SER A 67 2.20 13.51 2.91
CA SER A 67 1.02 13.68 3.75
C SER A 67 -0.23 13.16 3.04
N VAL A 68 -1.02 12.35 3.73
CA VAL A 68 -2.31 11.83 3.24
C VAL A 68 -3.40 12.23 4.22
N THR A 69 -4.32 13.08 3.77
CA THR A 69 -5.34 13.68 4.63
C THR A 69 -6.75 13.40 4.12
N HIS A 70 -7.73 13.29 5.02
CA HIS A 70 -9.15 13.16 4.68
C HIS A 70 -9.42 12.11 3.59
N SER A 71 -8.67 11.02 3.62
CA SER A 71 -8.64 10.00 2.56
C SER A 71 -9.15 8.68 3.11
N ARG A 72 -9.59 7.80 2.20
CA ARG A 72 -10.07 6.47 2.58
C ARG A 72 -8.97 5.63 3.22
N ASN A 73 -7.80 5.62 2.61
CA ASN A 73 -6.63 4.92 3.12
C ASN A 73 -5.42 5.85 3.17
N GLY A 74 -4.45 5.52 4.03
CA GLY A 74 -3.12 6.14 4.02
C GLY A 74 -2.21 5.45 3.00
N ILE A 75 -1.70 4.28 3.38
CA ILE A 75 -0.92 3.38 2.52
C ILE A 75 -1.84 2.24 2.07
N HIS A 76 -1.84 1.91 0.77
CA HIS A 76 -2.74 0.90 0.21
C HIS A 76 -2.04 -0.01 -0.81
N VAL A 77 -1.53 -1.13 -0.35
CA VAL A 77 -0.92 -2.19 -1.16
C VAL A 77 -1.98 -3.24 -1.47
N LYS A 78 -2.47 -3.27 -2.70
CA LYS A 78 -3.48 -4.21 -3.18
C LYS A 78 -2.93 -5.08 -4.31
N THR A 79 -3.16 -6.39 -4.24
CA THR A 79 -2.84 -7.31 -5.35
C THR A 79 -4.06 -8.03 -5.88
N HIS A 80 -4.13 -8.20 -7.20
CA HIS A 80 -5.25 -8.83 -7.88
C HIS A 80 -5.01 -10.34 -8.03
N ARG A 81 -5.91 -11.14 -7.43
CA ARG A 81 -5.80 -12.61 -7.37
C ARG A 81 -6.24 -13.31 -8.66
N ASP A 82 -6.95 -12.59 -9.54
CA ASP A 82 -7.39 -13.06 -10.86
C ASP A 82 -6.41 -12.73 -11.99
N GLY A 83 -5.23 -12.21 -11.62
CA GLY A 83 -4.10 -11.99 -12.52
C GLY A 83 -3.16 -13.19 -12.66
N THR A 84 -2.25 -13.08 -13.64
CA THR A 84 -1.09 -13.98 -13.71
C THR A 84 -0.06 -13.65 -12.62
N THR A 85 1.03 -14.41 -12.56
CA THR A 85 2.08 -14.25 -11.56
C THR A 85 2.79 -12.89 -11.64
N GLY A 86 3.42 -12.48 -10.55
CA GLY A 86 4.18 -11.24 -10.49
C GLY A 86 4.77 -11.00 -9.10
N TYR A 87 5.28 -9.79 -8.86
CA TYR A 87 5.82 -9.45 -7.55
C TYR A 87 5.84 -7.94 -7.27
N ILE A 88 5.79 -7.64 -5.98
CA ILE A 88 6.14 -6.36 -5.37
C ILE A 88 7.40 -6.62 -4.53
N SER A 89 8.48 -5.90 -4.80
CA SER A 89 9.73 -6.09 -4.06
C SER A 89 10.45 -4.79 -3.74
N ASN A 90 11.08 -4.72 -2.57
CA ASN A 90 11.89 -3.57 -2.15
C ASN A 90 11.10 -2.26 -2.23
N VAL A 91 10.02 -2.19 -1.46
CA VAL A 91 9.18 -1.00 -1.38
C VAL A 91 9.38 -0.37 -0.01
N THR A 92 9.60 0.94 0.02
CA THR A 92 9.75 1.70 1.26
C THR A 92 8.73 2.81 1.31
N TYR A 93 7.99 2.89 2.41
CA TYR A 93 7.22 4.06 2.81
C TYR A 93 7.94 4.69 4.00
N ASN A 94 8.46 5.89 3.83
CA ASN A 94 9.25 6.59 4.86
C ASN A 94 8.63 7.96 5.17
N ASN A 95 8.53 8.30 6.46
CA ASN A 95 8.01 9.59 6.90
C ASN A 95 6.65 9.93 6.26
N ILE A 96 5.65 9.08 6.50
CA ILE A 96 4.30 9.26 5.97
C ILE A 96 3.39 9.77 7.08
N HIS A 97 2.82 10.96 6.88
CA HIS A 97 1.91 11.58 7.82
C HIS A 97 0.46 11.37 7.40
N LEU A 98 -0.36 10.83 8.30
CA LEU A 98 -1.78 10.53 8.07
C LEU A 98 -2.67 11.45 8.91
N LEU A 99 -3.74 11.99 8.31
CA LEU A 99 -4.69 12.81 9.03
C LEU A 99 -6.12 12.48 8.63
N SER A 100 -6.98 12.20 9.61
CA SER A 100 -8.41 11.95 9.37
C SER A 100 -8.67 10.83 8.35
N ILE A 101 -7.94 9.73 8.45
CA ILE A 101 -8.15 8.56 7.58
C ILE A 101 -9.46 7.86 7.95
N SER A 102 -10.27 7.52 6.95
CA SER A 102 -11.63 7.03 7.19
C SER A 102 -11.76 5.50 7.23
N TYR A 103 -10.83 4.74 6.65
CA TYR A 103 -10.93 3.28 6.58
C TYR A 103 -9.65 2.55 7.04
N TYR A 104 -8.55 2.61 6.30
CA TYR A 104 -7.31 1.92 6.69
C TYR A 104 -6.12 2.87 6.77
N GLY A 105 -5.41 2.90 7.91
CA GLY A 105 -4.15 3.63 7.99
C GLY A 105 -3.11 3.03 7.05
N VAL A 106 -2.86 1.72 7.22
CA VAL A 106 -2.09 0.88 6.31
C VAL A 106 -2.94 -0.33 5.92
N ASN A 107 -3.08 -0.56 4.62
CA ASN A 107 -3.77 -1.70 4.06
C ASN A 107 -2.83 -2.50 3.15
N VAL A 108 -2.58 -3.77 3.46
CA VAL A 108 -1.87 -4.71 2.61
C VAL A 108 -2.76 -5.92 2.37
N GLN A 109 -3.31 -6.07 1.18
CA GLN A 109 -4.25 -7.16 0.89
C GLN A 109 -4.04 -7.80 -0.48
N GLN A 110 -4.19 -9.12 -0.53
CA GLN A 110 -3.91 -9.93 -1.72
C GLN A 110 -5.15 -10.58 -2.34
N ASP A 111 -6.31 -10.00 -2.12
CA ASP A 111 -7.61 -10.63 -2.39
C ASP A 111 -8.49 -9.85 -3.39
N TYR A 112 -7.93 -8.86 -4.09
CA TYR A 112 -8.70 -8.07 -5.06
C TYR A 112 -9.05 -8.90 -6.29
N GLN A 113 -10.29 -8.78 -6.75
CA GLN A 113 -10.80 -9.37 -7.98
C GLN A 113 -11.91 -8.47 -8.55
N ASN A 114 -11.90 -8.22 -9.86
CA ASN A 114 -12.93 -7.40 -10.52
C ASN A 114 -13.20 -6.04 -9.83
N GLY A 115 -12.14 -5.40 -9.31
CA GLY A 115 -12.23 -4.09 -8.65
C GLY A 115 -12.59 -4.10 -7.17
N GLY A 116 -12.80 -5.26 -6.55
CA GLY A 116 -13.20 -5.36 -5.13
C GLY A 116 -12.45 -6.45 -4.35
N SER A 117 -12.44 -6.28 -3.03
CA SER A 117 -11.92 -7.27 -2.07
C SER A 117 -12.87 -8.47 -2.00
N THR A 118 -12.31 -9.68 -2.00
CA THR A 118 -13.07 -10.94 -1.92
C THR A 118 -13.03 -11.58 -0.54
N GLY A 119 -12.18 -11.09 0.36
CA GLY A 119 -11.89 -11.69 1.67
C GLY A 119 -10.99 -12.93 1.61
N HIS A 120 -10.58 -13.36 0.41
CA HIS A 120 -9.81 -14.59 0.20
C HIS A 120 -8.53 -14.28 -0.57
N ALA A 121 -7.40 -14.22 0.14
CA ALA A 121 -6.12 -13.88 -0.46
C ALA A 121 -5.67 -14.92 -1.50
N GLY A 122 -5.18 -14.43 -2.64
CA GLY A 122 -4.35 -15.19 -3.57
C GLY A 122 -2.87 -15.12 -3.19
N ASN A 123 -2.04 -15.91 -3.87
CA ASN A 123 -0.58 -15.96 -3.68
C ASN A 123 0.20 -15.82 -5.01
N ASN A 124 -0.47 -15.43 -6.09
CA ASN A 124 0.11 -15.23 -7.43
C ASN A 124 1.10 -14.05 -7.49
N ILE A 125 0.87 -13.02 -6.67
CA ILE A 125 1.79 -11.87 -6.53
C ILE A 125 2.58 -12.03 -5.24
N GLN A 126 3.90 -12.06 -5.33
CA GLN A 126 4.77 -12.15 -4.16
C GLN A 126 5.08 -10.74 -3.63
N ILE A 127 4.88 -10.47 -2.34
CA ILE A 127 5.25 -9.21 -1.69
C ILE A 127 6.47 -9.46 -0.80
N LYS A 128 7.62 -8.88 -1.16
CA LYS A 128 8.88 -9.07 -0.45
C LYS A 128 9.49 -7.73 -0.06
N ASN A 129 10.00 -7.61 1.16
CA ASN A 129 10.71 -6.41 1.61
C ASN A 129 9.84 -5.15 1.49
N LEU A 130 8.63 -5.19 2.07
CA LEU A 130 7.77 -4.02 2.23
C LEU A 130 8.11 -3.35 3.58
N ASN A 131 8.82 -2.23 3.50
CA ASN A 131 9.37 -1.54 4.65
C ASN A 131 8.60 -0.27 4.95
N LEU A 132 8.28 -0.06 6.22
CA LEU A 132 7.58 1.12 6.71
C LEU A 132 8.44 1.77 7.79
N HIS A 133 8.73 3.05 7.61
CA HIS A 133 9.52 3.83 8.55
C HIS A 133 8.79 5.13 8.86
N ASN A 134 8.54 5.41 10.14
CA ASN A 134 7.92 6.67 10.58
C ASN A 134 6.57 6.94 9.88
N VAL A 135 5.64 5.98 9.96
CA VAL A 135 4.27 6.13 9.45
C VAL A 135 3.37 6.48 10.63
N GLN A 136 2.92 7.73 10.70
CA GLN A 136 2.24 8.24 11.88
C GLN A 136 0.99 9.02 11.53
N GLY A 137 -0.01 9.01 12.41
CA GLY A 137 -1.15 9.88 12.23
C GLY A 137 -2.44 9.46 12.93
N THR A 138 -3.55 10.02 12.44
CA THR A 138 -4.87 9.86 13.05
C THR A 138 -5.93 9.37 12.08
N MET A 139 -6.94 8.71 12.66
CA MET A 139 -8.11 8.19 11.97
C MET A 139 -9.38 8.78 12.57
N THR A 140 -10.44 8.88 11.76
CA THR A 140 -11.74 9.45 12.19
C THR A 140 -12.95 8.63 11.74
N GLY A 141 -12.80 7.72 10.79
CA GLY A 141 -13.95 6.99 10.24
C GLY A 141 -14.53 5.94 11.20
N SER A 142 -15.83 5.67 11.08
CA SER A 142 -16.54 4.69 11.92
C SER A 142 -16.06 3.25 11.74
N ASN A 143 -15.48 2.94 10.59
CA ASN A 143 -14.89 1.63 10.28
C ASN A 143 -13.35 1.65 10.28
N SER A 144 -12.74 2.69 10.86
CA SER A 144 -11.30 2.89 10.82
C SER A 144 -10.52 1.80 11.54
N MET A 145 -9.49 1.29 10.88
CA MET A 145 -8.56 0.27 11.37
C MET A 145 -7.11 0.73 11.09
N PRO A 146 -6.20 0.74 12.08
CA PRO A 146 -4.84 1.25 11.89
C PRO A 146 -4.09 0.47 10.82
N VAL A 147 -4.11 -0.86 10.95
CA VAL A 147 -3.39 -1.77 10.06
C VAL A 147 -4.27 -2.95 9.70
N TYR A 148 -4.38 -3.22 8.41
CA TYR A 148 -4.99 -4.43 7.85
C TYR A 148 -3.97 -5.16 6.99
N ILE A 149 -3.70 -6.43 7.29
CA ILE A 149 -2.79 -7.29 6.51
C ILE A 149 -3.50 -8.62 6.19
N LEU A 150 -3.79 -8.82 4.92
CA LEU A 150 -4.36 -10.05 4.37
C LEU A 150 -3.46 -10.59 3.25
N CYS A 151 -2.43 -11.33 3.65
CA CYS A 151 -1.50 -12.00 2.76
C CYS A 151 -1.99 -13.40 2.35
N GLY A 152 -1.65 -13.82 1.14
CA GLY A 152 -1.78 -15.22 0.74
C GLY A 152 -0.77 -16.11 1.45
N SER A 153 -1.04 -17.42 1.44
CA SER A 153 -0.11 -18.39 2.03
C SER A 153 1.24 -18.34 1.32
N GLY A 154 2.31 -18.05 2.08
CA GLY A 154 3.68 -17.98 1.60
C GLY A 154 4.02 -16.82 0.67
N SER A 155 3.10 -15.86 0.45
CA SER A 155 3.32 -14.78 -0.53
C SER A 155 3.80 -13.46 0.05
N CYS A 156 3.81 -13.29 1.37
CA CYS A 156 4.42 -12.14 2.05
C CYS A 156 5.68 -12.57 2.79
N SER A 157 6.74 -11.76 2.71
CA SER A 157 7.99 -12.02 3.44
C SER A 157 8.79 -10.76 3.71
N ASN A 158 9.55 -10.79 4.81
CA ASN A 158 10.57 -9.79 5.17
C ASN A 158 10.04 -8.35 5.27
N PHE A 159 8.85 -8.14 5.83
CA PHE A 159 8.39 -6.80 6.14
C PHE A 159 9.11 -6.28 7.39
N ILE A 160 9.74 -5.10 7.30
CA ILE A 160 10.45 -4.46 8.41
C ILE A 160 9.80 -3.11 8.67
N TRP A 161 9.11 -3.00 9.80
CA TRP A 161 8.31 -1.83 10.16
C TRP A 161 8.89 -1.20 11.43
N ASN A 162 9.12 0.10 11.41
CA ASN A 162 9.64 0.86 12.54
C ASN A 162 8.94 2.21 12.63
N GLY A 163 8.55 2.63 13.83
CA GLY A 163 7.88 3.92 14.03
C GLY A 163 6.50 4.01 13.35
N VAL A 164 5.76 2.90 13.28
CA VAL A 164 4.36 2.90 12.81
C VAL A 164 3.45 3.17 14.01
N SER A 165 2.78 4.33 14.03
CA SER A 165 1.93 4.77 15.14
C SER A 165 0.70 5.51 14.62
N ILE A 166 -0.43 4.81 14.54
CA ILE A 166 -1.69 5.35 13.99
C ILE A 166 -2.79 5.19 15.05
N SER A 167 -3.46 6.29 15.39
CA SER A 167 -4.43 6.33 16.50
C SER A 167 -5.80 6.87 16.07
N GLY A 168 -6.78 6.88 16.98
CA GLY A 168 -8.15 7.34 16.72
C GLY A 168 -9.04 6.33 16.00
N ASN A 169 -8.55 5.11 15.78
CA ASN A 169 -9.27 4.01 15.18
C ASN A 169 -10.49 3.57 16.00
N LYS A 170 -11.49 3.00 15.30
CA LYS A 170 -12.68 2.39 15.92
C LYS A 170 -12.65 0.86 15.93
N LYS A 171 -11.78 0.25 15.11
CA LYS A 171 -11.54 -1.18 15.07
C LYS A 171 -10.08 -1.47 15.35
N HIS A 172 -9.82 -2.61 15.99
CA HIS A 172 -8.46 -3.15 16.18
C HIS A 172 -7.81 -3.48 14.83
N SER A 173 -6.49 -3.49 14.80
CA SER A 173 -5.76 -3.99 13.63
C SER A 173 -6.10 -5.46 13.36
N SER A 174 -6.02 -5.91 12.10
CA SER A 174 -6.25 -7.30 11.74
C SER A 174 -5.20 -7.77 10.74
N CYS A 175 -4.43 -8.79 11.13
CA CYS A 175 -3.29 -9.25 10.35
C CYS A 175 -3.20 -10.78 10.36
N ASN A 176 -2.99 -11.38 9.19
CA ASN A 176 -2.59 -12.78 9.07
C ASN A 176 -1.08 -12.97 8.79
N TYR A 177 -0.35 -11.87 8.62
CA TYR A 177 1.10 -11.81 8.50
C TYR A 177 1.62 -10.71 9.43
N HIS A 178 2.71 -10.98 10.14
CA HIS A 178 3.26 -10.09 11.16
C HIS A 178 4.59 -9.49 10.69
N PRO A 179 4.67 -8.17 10.43
CA PRO A 179 5.92 -7.49 10.13
C PRO A 179 6.89 -7.55 11.32
N ASN A 180 8.19 -7.62 11.04
CA ASN A 180 9.19 -7.42 12.09
C ASN A 180 9.16 -5.96 12.56
N GLY A 181 9.11 -5.73 13.87
CA GLY A 181 9.07 -4.40 14.48
C GLY A 181 7.68 -3.77 14.60
N TYR A 182 6.61 -4.50 14.22
CA TYR A 182 5.23 -4.07 14.44
C TYR A 182 4.37 -5.21 15.00
N THR A 183 3.57 -4.90 16.01
CA THR A 183 2.59 -5.86 16.57
C THR A 183 1.19 -5.43 16.15
N CYS A 184 0.45 -6.36 15.54
CA CYS A 184 -0.91 -6.11 15.12
C CYS A 184 -1.88 -6.25 16.31
N THR A 185 -2.32 -5.12 16.87
CA THR A 185 -3.26 -5.02 18.00
C THR A 185 -4.39 -4.03 17.76
#